data_AF-A0A6I4YR90-F1
#
_entry.id   AF-A0A6I4YR90-F1
#
_cell.length_a   1.000
_cell.length_b   1.000
_cell.length_c   1.000
_cell.angle_alpha   90.00
_cell.angle_beta   90.00
_cell.angle_gamma   90.00
#
_symmetry.space_group_name_H-M   'P 1'
#
loop_
_entity.id
_entity.type
_entity.pdbx_description
1 polymer ?
#
loop_
_entity_poly.entity_id
_entity_poly.type
_entity_poly.pdbx_seq_one_letter_code
_entity_poly.pdbx_strand_id
1 'polypeptide(L)'
;MSYATLADMIDRYGREEIETTTPDRDSPRGTLDEARVSRILSDASSTVDSYLQRRYVVPIQPVPPVVVRICCQLARFDLANGGSNVPSEQIRAGQQAAMAWLRDVVAGKATLDAVAKVDQSDDWSRFQSRSTFHSREGFSYE
;
A
#
# COMPACT_ATOMS: atom_id res chain seq x y z
N MET A 1 7.90 2.94 17.05
CA MET A 1 8.96 2.29 16.23
C MET A 1 8.54 2.42 14.78
N SER A 2 9.47 2.65 13.86
CA SER A 2 9.13 2.72 12.45
C SER A 2 9.10 1.33 11.81
N TYR A 3 8.14 1.10 10.91
CA TYR A 3 8.02 -0.14 10.14
C TYR A 3 8.97 -0.20 8.94
N ALA A 4 9.48 0.95 8.51
CA ALA A 4 10.43 1.08 7.43
C ALA A 4 11.64 1.91 7.88
N THR A 5 12.75 1.72 7.18
CA THR A 5 14.02 2.42 7.41
C THR A 5 14.36 3.33 6.24
N LEU A 6 15.33 4.23 6.45
CA LEU A 6 15.90 5.03 5.37
C LEU A 6 16.47 4.15 4.25
N ALA A 7 17.09 3.01 4.60
CA ALA A 7 17.62 2.07 3.62
C ALA A 7 16.53 1.51 2.71
N ASP A 8 15.35 1.18 3.24
CA ASP A 8 14.20 0.72 2.44
C ASP A 8 13.71 1.79 1.46
N MET A 9 13.77 3.06 1.85
CA MET A 9 13.42 4.16 0.96
C MET A 9 14.47 4.33 -0.14
N ILE A 10 15.76 4.28 0.21
CA ILE A 10 16.87 4.38 -0.74
C ILE A 10 16.83 3.23 -1.75
N ASP A 11 16.56 2.00 -1.30
CA ASP A 11 16.46 0.81 -2.16
C ASP A 11 15.30 0.95 -3.18
N ARG A 12 14.18 1.55 -2.76
CA ARG A 12 12.98 1.68 -3.61
C ARG A 12 12.97 2.88 -4.54
N TYR A 13 13.50 4.02 -4.10
CA TYR A 13 13.37 5.31 -4.79
C TYR A 13 14.72 5.93 -5.20
N GLY A 14 15.83 5.41 -4.68
CA GLY A 14 17.15 5.98 -4.87
C GLY A 14 17.44 7.14 -3.91
N ARG A 15 18.72 7.30 -3.58
CA ARG A 15 19.20 8.35 -2.66
C ARG A 15 18.98 9.75 -3.23
N GLU A 16 19.26 9.94 -4.51
CA GLU A 16 19.19 11.24 -5.19
C GLU A 16 17.77 11.84 -5.18
N GLU A 17 16.75 10.98 -5.32
CA GLU A 17 15.35 11.40 -5.25
C GLU A 17 14.99 11.91 -3.85
N ILE A 18 15.42 11.17 -2.81
CA ILE A 18 15.14 11.51 -1.41
C ILE A 18 15.86 12.81 -1.03
N GLU A 19 17.11 12.98 -1.44
CA GLU A 19 17.89 14.21 -1.20
C GLU A 19 17.24 15.42 -1.88
N THR A 20 16.81 15.28 -3.13
CA THR A 20 16.13 16.36 -3.89
C THR A 20 14.79 16.74 -3.27
N THR A 21 14.09 15.76 -2.69
CA THR A 21 12.76 15.93 -2.09
C THR A 21 12.83 16.38 -0.62
N THR A 22 14.03 16.38 -0.03
CA THR A 22 14.31 16.89 1.33
C THR A 22 15.09 18.22 1.26
N PRO A 23 14.64 19.27 0.56
CA PRO A 23 15.26 20.58 0.73
C PRO A 23 14.87 21.04 2.13
N ASP A 24 15.81 20.90 3.06
CA ASP A 24 15.67 21.54 4.35
C ASP A 24 15.68 23.06 4.15
N ARG A 25 14.84 23.75 4.90
CA ARG A 25 14.77 25.22 4.84
C ARG A 25 15.93 25.84 5.61
N ASP A 26 16.55 25.08 6.52
CA ASP A 26 17.63 25.51 7.43
C ASP A 26 18.98 24.77 7.25
N SER A 27 19.03 23.63 6.54
CA SER A 27 20.30 22.92 6.24
C SER A 27 20.85 23.28 4.86
N PRO A 28 22.18 23.27 4.69
CA PRO A 28 22.82 23.49 3.39
C PRO A 28 22.31 22.49 2.35
N ARG A 29 21.97 23.01 1.16
CA ARG A 29 21.51 22.21 0.00
C ARG A 29 22.44 21.02 -0.22
N GLY A 30 21.87 19.82 -0.34
CA GLY A 30 22.61 18.57 -0.57
C GLY A 30 22.92 17.76 0.70
N THR A 31 22.42 18.18 1.87
CA THR A 31 22.52 17.38 3.10
C THR A 31 21.22 16.63 3.35
N LEU A 32 21.28 15.29 3.34
CA LEU A 32 20.16 14.45 3.76
C LEU A 32 19.95 14.60 5.27
N ASP A 33 18.81 15.17 5.68
CA ASP A 33 18.44 15.20 7.09
C ASP A 33 17.83 13.84 7.51
N GLU A 34 18.73 12.91 7.87
CA GLU A 34 18.35 11.57 8.33
C GLU A 34 17.42 11.61 9.55
N ALA A 35 17.55 12.63 10.42
CA ALA A 35 16.71 12.77 11.60
C ALA A 35 15.28 13.15 11.20
N ARG A 36 15.12 14.05 10.22
CA ARG A 36 13.82 14.37 9.64
C ARG A 36 13.18 13.17 8.95
N VAL A 37 13.93 12.42 8.14
CA VAL A 37 13.41 11.21 7.49
C VAL A 37 12.95 10.18 8.53
N SER A 38 13.75 9.97 9.59
CA SER A 38 13.41 9.06 10.68
C SER A 38 12.12 9.48 11.41
N ARG A 39 11.93 10.78 11.68
CA ARG A 39 10.69 11.31 12.27
C ARG A 39 9.48 11.04 11.37
N ILE A 40 9.61 11.34 10.08
CA ILE A 40 8.52 11.12 9.10
C ILE A 40 8.18 9.62 8.98
N LEU A 41 9.18 8.74 8.98
CA LEU A 41 8.96 7.29 9.00
C LEU A 41 8.23 6.84 10.28
N SER A 42 8.54 7.43 11.43
CA SER A 42 7.84 7.16 12.69
C SER A 42 6.39 7.64 12.66
N ASP A 43 6.12 8.81 12.07
CA ASP A 43 4.76 9.37 11.94
C ASP A 43 3.92 8.55 10.96
N ALA A 44 4.52 8.16 9.82
CA ALA A 44 3.90 7.24 8.85
C ALA A 44 3.57 5.89 9.49
N SER A 45 4.47 5.37 10.34
CA SER A 45 4.25 4.11 11.05
C SER A 45 3.13 4.21 12.07
N SER A 46 3.08 5.31 12.83
CA SER A 46 1.98 5.60 13.76
C SER A 46 0.64 5.72 13.04
N THR A 47 0.64 6.29 11.83
CA THR A 47 -0.54 6.35 10.98
C THR A 47 -0.99 4.95 10.58
N VAL A 48 -0.08 4.11 10.08
CA VAL A 48 -0.38 2.72 9.73
C VAL A 48 -0.92 1.95 10.93
N ASP A 49 -0.31 2.08 12.10
CA ASP A 49 -0.76 1.47 13.36
C ASP A 49 -2.19 1.86 13.71
N SER A 50 -2.54 3.13 13.55
CA SER A 50 -3.89 3.62 13.84
C SER A 50 -4.97 2.94 12.99
N TYR A 51 -4.65 2.50 11.77
CA TYR A 51 -5.58 1.72 10.94
C TYR A 51 -5.56 0.25 11.32
N LEU A 52 -4.36 -0.34 11.49
CA LEU A 52 -4.19 -1.77 11.70
C LEU A 52 -4.66 -2.23 13.09
N GLN A 53 -4.57 -1.39 14.12
CA GLN A 53 -5.03 -1.69 15.49
C GLN A 53 -6.52 -2.07 15.57
N ARG A 54 -7.32 -1.74 14.53
CA ARG A 54 -8.73 -2.16 14.45
C ARG A 54 -8.91 -3.66 14.26
N ARG A 55 -7.93 -4.37 13.71
CA ARG A 55 -8.02 -5.79 13.35
C ARG A 55 -6.85 -6.63 13.82
N TYR A 56 -5.67 -6.03 14.01
CA TYR A 56 -4.43 -6.72 14.34
C TYR A 56 -3.84 -6.17 15.64
N VAL A 57 -3.03 -7.00 16.30
CA VAL A 57 -2.21 -6.57 17.43
C VAL A 57 -1.03 -5.77 16.87
N VAL A 58 -0.90 -4.52 17.32
CA VAL A 58 0.19 -3.62 16.94
C VAL A 58 1.18 -3.46 18.11
N PRO A 59 2.50 -3.29 17.85
CA PRO A 59 3.11 -3.27 16.52
C PRO A 59 3.20 -4.66 15.89
N ILE A 60 2.91 -4.76 14.60
CA ILE A 60 2.81 -6.03 13.87
C ILE A 60 4.18 -6.69 13.76
N GLN A 61 4.26 -7.96 14.16
CA GLN A 61 5.48 -8.76 14.10
C GLN A 61 5.16 -10.19 13.63
N PRO A 62 5.88 -10.72 12.63
CA PRO A 62 6.89 -10.05 11.80
C PRO A 62 6.28 -8.98 10.87
N VAL A 63 7.03 -7.93 10.54
CA VAL A 63 6.55 -6.85 9.67
C VAL A 63 6.46 -7.35 8.22
N PRO A 64 5.27 -7.41 7.61
CA PRO A 64 5.14 -7.90 6.24
C PRO A 64 5.73 -6.89 5.23
N PRO A 65 6.32 -7.34 4.11
CA PRO A 65 6.91 -6.43 3.10
C PRO A 65 5.91 -5.40 2.53
N VAL A 66 4.61 -5.72 2.52
CA VAL A 66 3.57 -4.78 2.11
C VAL A 66 3.44 -3.60 3.07
N VAL A 67 3.58 -3.83 4.39
CA VAL A 67 3.52 -2.77 5.40
C VAL A 67 4.71 -1.83 5.25
N VAL A 68 5.91 -2.38 5.02
CA VAL A 68 7.11 -1.59 4.72
C VAL A 68 6.87 -0.70 3.49
N ARG A 69 6.35 -1.27 2.39
CA ARG A 69 6.04 -0.51 1.17
C ARG A 69 5.07 0.65 1.42
N ILE A 70 3.98 0.38 2.15
CA ILE A 70 2.94 1.37 2.47
C ILE A 70 3.52 2.49 3.34
N CYS A 71 4.32 2.15 4.35
CA CYS A 71 5.02 3.11 5.18
C CYS A 71 5.97 4.00 4.36
N CYS A 72 6.75 3.41 3.43
CA CYS A 72 7.61 4.18 2.53
C CYS A 72 6.83 5.13 1.61
N GLN A 73 5.67 4.73 1.09
CA GLN A 73 4.83 5.57 0.23
C GLN A 73 4.26 6.78 0.97
N LEU A 74 3.79 6.58 2.21
CA LEU A 74 3.32 7.67 3.06
C LEU A 74 4.46 8.62 3.41
N ALA A 75 5.60 8.08 3.85
CA ALA A 75 6.78 8.88 4.19
C ALA A 75 7.30 9.70 2.99
N ARG A 76 7.29 9.13 1.78
CA ARG A 76 7.68 9.84 0.55
C ARG A 76 6.79 11.05 0.28
N PHE A 77 5.48 10.93 0.50
CA PHE A 77 4.55 12.04 0.34
C PHE A 77 4.77 13.12 1.38
N ASP A 78 4.96 12.74 2.65
CA ASP A 78 5.20 13.72 3.72
C ASP A 78 6.52 14.46 3.54
N LEU A 79 7.57 13.78 3.05
CA LEU A 79 8.83 14.42 2.65
C LEU A 79 8.59 15.46 1.55
N ALA A 80 7.87 15.07 0.49
CA ALA A 80 7.58 15.97 -0.63
C ALA A 80 6.69 17.15 -0.23
N ASN A 81 5.70 16.93 0.64
CA ASN A 81 4.77 17.94 1.11
C ASN A 81 5.39 18.91 2.12
N GLY A 82 6.36 18.46 2.91
CA GLY A 82 7.10 19.31 3.85
C GLY A 82 8.21 20.15 3.21
N GLY A 83 8.49 19.98 1.91
CA GLY A 83 9.45 20.78 1.17
C GLY A 83 8.84 22.07 0.58
N SER A 84 9.64 22.83 -0.16
CA SER A 84 9.15 23.96 -0.96
C SER A 84 8.59 23.54 -2.33
N ASN A 85 8.68 22.25 -2.67
CA ASN A 85 8.23 21.71 -3.95
C ASN A 85 6.82 21.13 -3.83
N VAL A 86 6.01 21.32 -4.86
CA VAL A 86 4.71 20.65 -4.96
C VAL A 86 4.94 19.15 -5.22
N PRO A 87 4.34 18.24 -4.44
CA PRO A 87 4.49 16.81 -4.69
C PRO A 87 3.98 16.46 -6.09
N SER A 88 4.76 15.66 -6.82
CA SER A 88 4.37 15.21 -8.16
C SER A 88 3.12 14.34 -8.11
N GLU A 89 2.40 14.25 -9.23
CA GLU A 89 1.20 13.42 -9.31
C GLU A 89 1.49 11.95 -9.01
N GLN A 90 2.69 11.46 -9.36
CA GLN A 90 3.13 10.10 -9.04
C GLN A 90 3.25 9.87 -7.53
N ILE A 91 3.81 10.83 -6.78
CA ILE A 91 3.95 10.75 -5.32
C ILE A 91 2.57 10.77 -4.66
N ARG A 92 1.69 11.67 -5.12
CA ARG A 92 0.32 11.77 -4.63
C ARG A 92 -0.49 10.51 -4.94
N ALA A 93 -0.37 9.94 -6.14
CA ALA A 93 -1.02 8.69 -6.50
C ALA A 93 -0.53 7.52 -5.63
N GLY A 94 0.77 7.46 -5.33
CA GLY A 94 1.34 6.47 -4.42
C GLY A 94 0.77 6.56 -3.00
N GLN A 95 0.66 7.76 -2.44
CA GLN A 95 0.06 7.98 -1.13
C GLN A 95 -1.44 7.65 -1.10
N GLN A 96 -2.19 8.04 -2.14
CA GLN A 96 -3.60 7.68 -2.26
C GLN A 96 -3.81 6.16 -2.34
N ALA A 97 -2.98 5.45 -3.11
CA ALA A 97 -3.02 4.00 -3.18
C ALA A 97 -2.69 3.35 -1.83
N ALA A 98 -1.72 3.89 -1.09
CA ALA A 98 -1.37 3.44 0.26
C ALA A 98 -2.55 3.60 1.24
N MET A 99 -3.20 4.76 1.23
CA MET A 99 -4.38 5.03 2.05
C MET A 99 -5.59 4.19 1.63
N ALA A 100 -5.78 3.94 0.34
CA ALA A 100 -6.84 3.06 -0.16
C ALA A 100 -6.64 1.63 0.34
N TRP A 101 -5.41 1.11 0.28
CA TRP A 101 -5.10 -0.22 0.79
C TRP A 101 -5.32 -0.34 2.30
N LEU A 102 -4.93 0.66 3.10
CA LEU A 102 -5.21 0.67 4.55
C LEU A 102 -6.72 0.65 4.84
N ARG A 103 -7.52 1.38 4.06
CA ARG A 103 -8.99 1.33 4.15
C ARG A 103 -9.55 -0.04 3.78
N ASP A 104 -9.01 -0.67 2.75
CA ASP A 104 -9.40 -2.02 2.33
C ASP A 104 -9.05 -3.07 3.40
N VAL A 105 -7.92 -2.92 4.09
CA VAL A 105 -7.55 -3.78 5.22
C VAL A 105 -8.54 -3.62 6.37
N VAL A 106 -8.87 -2.38 6.76
CA VAL A 106 -9.86 -2.14 7.82
C VAL A 106 -11.24 -2.65 7.41
N ALA A 107 -11.64 -2.48 6.14
CA ALA A 107 -12.87 -3.01 5.58
C ALA A 107 -12.89 -4.55 5.46
N GLY A 108 -11.72 -5.21 5.57
CA GLY A 108 -11.58 -6.67 5.47
C GLY A 108 -11.53 -7.19 4.04
N LYS A 109 -11.33 -6.33 3.05
CA LYS A 109 -11.12 -6.70 1.64
C LYS A 109 -9.68 -7.11 1.35
N ALA A 110 -8.74 -6.61 2.13
CA ALA A 110 -7.33 -6.97 2.08
C ALA A 110 -6.89 -7.50 3.44
N THR A 111 -5.89 -8.39 3.46
CA THR A 111 -5.39 -9.02 4.68
C THR A 111 -3.86 -9.08 4.65
N LEU A 112 -3.26 -9.04 5.85
CA LEU A 112 -1.82 -9.19 6.05
C LEU A 112 -1.36 -10.66 6.07
N ASP A 113 -2.29 -11.60 6.15
CA ASP A 113 -1.98 -13.03 6.18
C ASP A 113 -1.38 -13.45 4.83
N ALA A 114 -0.11 -13.87 4.85
CA ALA A 114 0.55 -14.47 3.70
C ALA A 114 -0.08 -15.82 3.32
N VAL A 115 -0.86 -16.42 4.22
CA VAL A 115 -1.78 -17.50 3.89
C VAL A 115 -3.06 -16.84 3.40
N ALA A 116 -3.16 -16.67 2.08
CA ALA A 116 -4.47 -16.51 1.48
C ALA A 116 -5.36 -17.62 2.03
N LYS A 117 -6.29 -17.30 2.93
CA LYS A 117 -7.53 -18.05 2.97
C LYS A 117 -8.11 -17.81 1.60
N VAL A 118 -7.85 -18.76 0.69
CA VAL A 118 -8.61 -18.89 -0.55
C VAL A 118 -10.04 -18.71 -0.12
N ASP A 119 -10.66 -17.65 -0.61
CA ASP A 119 -12.07 -17.42 -0.41
C ASP A 119 -12.77 -18.63 -1.04
N GLN A 120 -13.13 -19.60 -0.21
CA GLN A 120 -13.93 -20.76 -0.61
C GLN A 120 -15.41 -20.37 -0.63
N SER A 121 -15.72 -19.10 -0.90
CA SER A 121 -17.10 -18.70 -1.08
C SER A 121 -17.57 -19.29 -2.41
N ASP A 122 -18.30 -20.40 -2.31
CA ASP A 122 -19.02 -21.10 -3.38
C ASP A 122 -20.09 -20.24 -4.10
N ASP A 123 -20.01 -18.92 -4.02
CA ASP A 123 -20.98 -17.99 -4.62
C ASP A 123 -20.82 -17.87 -6.14
N TRP A 124 -19.66 -18.25 -6.70
CA TRP A 124 -19.42 -18.20 -8.15
C TRP A 124 -19.98 -19.42 -8.93
N SER A 125 -20.31 -20.52 -8.24
CA SER A 125 -20.75 -21.77 -8.90
C SER A 125 -22.19 -21.72 -9.43
N ARG A 126 -22.97 -20.68 -9.13
CA ARG A 126 -24.37 -20.55 -9.61
C ARG A 126 -24.51 -19.94 -11.01
N PHE A 127 -23.47 -19.33 -11.57
CA PHE A 127 -23.60 -18.64 -12.87
C PHE A 127 -23.28 -19.50 -14.10
N GLN A 128 -22.71 -20.71 -13.92
CA GLN A 128 -22.41 -21.62 -15.05
C GLN A 128 -23.53 -22.62 -15.36
N SER A 129 -24.55 -22.73 -14.51
CA SER A 129 -25.67 -23.68 -14.73
C SER A 129 -26.88 -23.05 -15.41
N ARG A 130 -26.67 -22.16 -16.37
CA ARG A 130 -27.72 -21.77 -17.33
C ARG A 130 -27.47 -22.49 -18.66
N SER A 131 -27.87 -23.76 -18.61
CA SER A 131 -28.26 -24.68 -19.67
C SER A 131 -28.08 -24.19 -21.11
N THR A 132 -27.18 -24.84 -21.83
CA THR A 132 -27.10 -24.92 -23.29
C THR A 132 -28.48 -25.24 -23.89
N PHE A 133 -29.07 -24.26 -24.58
CA PHE A 133 -30.22 -24.46 -25.46
C PHE A 133 -29.73 -25.08 -26.78
N HIS A 134 -29.86 -26.40 -26.91
CA HIS A 134 -29.80 -27.10 -28.20
C HIS A 134 -30.82 -28.24 -28.17
N SER A 135 -32.09 -27.90 -28.40
CA SER A 135 -33.09 -28.87 -28.79
C SER A 135 -32.80 -29.26 -30.23
N ARG A 136 -32.41 -30.53 -30.41
CA ARG A 136 -32.13 -31.15 -31.70
C ARG A 136 -33.23 -32.18 -31.92
N GLU A 137 -34.28 -31.82 -32.65
CA GLU A 137 -35.23 -32.81 -33.18
C GLU A 137 -35.48 -32.53 -34.66
N GLY A 138 -34.69 -33.20 -35.49
CA GLY A 138 -35.00 -33.39 -36.91
C GLY A 138 -36.04 -34.49 -37.03
N PHE A 139 -37.27 -34.09 -37.35
CA PHE A 139 -38.37 -34.99 -37.67
C PHE A 139 -38.13 -35.56 -39.08
N SER A 140 -37.90 -36.86 -39.15
CA SER A 140 -37.92 -37.66 -40.38
C SER A 140 -39.36 -38.13 -40.60
N TYR A 141 -39.95 -37.87 -41.76
CA TYR A 141 -41.12 -38.60 -42.25
C TYR A 141 -40.95 -38.91 -43.73
N GLU A 142 -41.25 -40.17 -44.03
CA GLU A 142 -41.36 -40.83 -45.33
C GLU A 142 -42.37 -40.16 -46.28
#